data_AF-A0A5J4N5D0-F1
#
_entry.id   AF-A0A5J4N5D0-F1
#
_cell.length_a   1.000
_cell.length_b   1.000
_cell.length_c   1.000
_cell.angle_alpha   90.00
_cell.angle_beta   90.00
_cell.angle_gamma   90.00
#
_symmetry.space_group_name_H-M   'P 1'
#
loop_
_entity.id
_entity.type
_entity.pdbx_description
1 polymer ?
#
loop_
_entity_poly.entity_id
_entity_poly.type
_entity_poly.pdbx_seq_one_letter_code
_entity_poly.pdbx_strand_id
1 'polypeptide(L)' 'ANCLDLICRAHQLVMEGYRWHFNESVLTVWSAPNYCYRCGNVAAILRLDDQLNKEFAIFEAAPQDVRNIPARKPVPDYFL' A
#
# COMPACT_ATOMS: atom_id res chain seq x y z
N ALA A 1 26.70 -3.39 -11.30
CA ALA A 1 25.38 -3.94 -10.92
C ALA A 1 24.29 -3.19 -11.70
N ASN A 2 23.06 -3.71 -11.73
CA ASN A 2 21.95 -3.49 -12.71
C ASN A 2 21.52 -2.04 -13.07
N CYS A 3 22.23 -0.99 -12.64
CA CYS A 3 21.94 0.41 -12.95
C CYS A 3 20.51 0.82 -12.59
N LEU A 4 20.06 0.44 -11.38
CA LEU A 4 18.74 0.77 -10.86
C LEU A 4 18.86 1.89 -9.80
N ASP A 5 17.97 2.87 -9.87
CA ASP A 5 17.91 3.98 -8.91
C ASP A 5 17.03 3.65 -7.68
N LEU A 6 16.02 2.79 -7.85
CA LEU A 6 15.01 2.52 -6.83
C LEU A 6 14.40 1.12 -6.98
N ILE A 7 14.23 0.42 -5.87
CA ILE A 7 13.32 -0.73 -5.76
C ILE A 7 12.01 -0.25 -5.12
N CYS A 8 10.94 -0.14 -5.90
CA CYS A 8 9.59 0.13 -5.38
C CYS A 8 8.80 -1.18 -5.28
N ARG A 9 8.19 -1.44 -4.11
CA ARG A 9 7.51 -2.72 -3.83
C ARG A 9 6.33 -2.56 -2.86
N ALA A 10 5.49 -3.60 -2.74
CA ALA A 10 4.27 -3.58 -1.90
C ALA A 10 4.35 -4.57 -0.72
N HIS A 11 3.42 -5.53 -0.56
CA HIS A 11 3.45 -6.72 0.32
C HIS A 11 3.65 -6.56 1.86
N GLN A 12 4.45 -5.63 2.38
CA GLN A 12 4.48 -5.34 3.83
C GLN A 12 3.54 -4.17 4.17
N LEU A 13 2.68 -4.37 5.17
CA LEU A 13 1.85 -3.31 5.70
C LEU A 13 2.73 -2.21 6.32
N VAL A 14 2.47 -0.97 5.91
CA VAL A 14 3.05 0.25 6.50
C VAL A 14 1.90 1.17 6.88
N MET A 15 1.95 1.72 8.10
CA MET A 15 0.81 2.43 8.70
C MET A 15 0.53 3.77 8.01
N GLU A 16 1.60 4.41 7.56
CA GLU A 16 1.64 5.70 6.88
C GLU A 16 1.40 5.60 5.35
N GLY A 17 1.10 4.40 4.83
CA GLY A 17 0.86 4.16 3.40
C GLY A 17 2.13 3.98 2.56
N TYR A 18 3.28 4.55 2.94
CA TYR A 18 4.57 4.25 2.30
C TYR A 18 5.75 4.38 3.27
N ARG A 19 6.84 3.64 3.05
CA ARG A 19 8.05 3.74 3.89
C ARG A 19 9.33 3.54 3.09
N TRP A 20 10.31 4.38 3.33
CA TRP A 20 11.66 4.23 2.83
C TRP A 20 12.50 3.31 3.71
N HIS A 21 13.35 2.50 3.08
CA HIS A 21 14.23 1.55 3.72
C HIS A 21 15.64 1.63 3.11
N PHE A 22 16.64 1.14 3.85
CA PHE A 22 18.01 0.94 3.37
C PHE A 22 18.57 2.20 2.68
N ASN A 23 18.61 3.31 3.42
CA ASN A 23 19.09 4.61 2.92
C ASN A 23 18.37 5.04 1.64
N GLU A 24 17.04 4.89 1.64
CA GLU A 24 16.14 5.29 0.55
C GLU A 24 16.35 4.53 -0.78
N SER A 25 17.04 3.39 -0.76
CA SER A 25 17.19 2.54 -1.95
C SER A 25 15.97 1.64 -2.21
N VAL A 26 15.15 1.40 -1.19
CA VAL A 26 13.94 0.57 -1.29
C VAL A 26 12.74 1.33 -0.70
N LEU A 27 11.65 1.35 -1.45
CA LEU A 27 10.38 1.96 -1.07
C LEU A 27 9.30 0.88 -0.95
N THR A 28 8.64 0.83 0.20
CA THR A 28 7.38 0.08 0.35
C THR A 28 6.21 1.04 0.13
N VAL A 29 5.25 0.67 -0.73
CA VAL A 29 3.98 1.39 -0.95
C VAL A 29 2.81 0.45 -0.64
N TRP A 30 1.82 0.94 0.09
CA TRP A 30 0.65 0.22 0.51
C TRP A 30 -0.62 0.96 0.10
N SER A 31 -1.47 0.32 -0.73
CA SER A 31 -2.63 0.99 -1.34
C SER A 31 -3.99 0.53 -0.81
N ALA A 32 -4.03 -0.24 0.30
CA ALA A 32 -5.28 -0.75 0.90
C ALA A 32 -5.52 -0.09 2.27
N PRO A 33 -6.27 1.02 2.35
CA PRO A 33 -6.47 1.74 3.61
C PRO A 33 -7.37 0.94 4.55
N ASN A 34 -7.10 1.05 5.85
CA ASN A 34 -7.72 0.23 6.90
C ASN A 34 -7.76 -1.26 6.53
N TYR A 35 -6.57 -1.85 6.30
CA TYR A 35 -6.42 -3.22 5.85
C TYR A 35 -7.18 -4.20 6.75
N CYS A 36 -7.87 -5.15 6.11
CA CYS A 36 -8.76 -6.12 6.76
C CYS A 36 -9.80 -5.48 7.71
N TYR A 37 -10.13 -4.20 7.54
CA TYR A 37 -11.03 -3.43 8.42
C TYR A 37 -10.58 -3.34 9.89
N ARG A 38 -9.29 -3.59 10.15
CA ARG A 38 -8.75 -3.73 11.51
C ARG A 38 -7.47 -2.93 11.76
N CYS A 39 -6.67 -2.73 10.72
CA CYS A 39 -5.33 -2.19 10.90
C CYS A 39 -5.29 -0.67 11.06
N GLY A 40 -6.30 0.07 10.57
CA GLY A 40 -6.33 1.53 10.71
C GLY A 40 -5.22 2.30 9.97
N ASN A 41 -4.47 1.64 9.08
CA ASN A 41 -3.46 2.28 8.25
C ASN A 41 -4.09 3.21 7.20
N VAL A 42 -3.36 4.26 6.79
CA VAL A 42 -3.66 4.98 5.56
C VAL A 42 -3.07 4.24 4.37
N ALA A 43 -3.39 4.69 3.16
CA ALA A 43 -2.87 4.16 1.92
C ALA A 43 -2.18 5.24 1.09
N ALA A 44 -1.30 4.81 0.19
CA ALA A 44 -0.57 5.67 -0.71
C ALA A 44 -0.57 5.15 -2.15
N ILE A 45 -0.40 6.08 -3.08
CA ILE A 45 -0.02 5.84 -4.48
C ILE A 45 1.27 6.61 -4.72
N LEU A 46 2.31 5.93 -5.23
CA LEU A 46 3.48 6.61 -5.79
C LEU A 46 3.16 6.99 -7.24
N ARG A 47 3.23 8.29 -7.54
CA ARG A 47 3.14 8.84 -8.88
C ARG A 47 4.55 9.18 -9.35
N LEU A 48 4.85 8.77 -10.58
CA LEU A 48 6.07 9.14 -11.29
C LEU A 48 5.63 9.95 -12.50
N ASP A 49 6.16 11.16 -12.65
CA ASP A 49 5.95 11.96 -13.86
C ASP A 49 6.91 11.53 -14.98
N ASP A 50 6.84 12.23 -16.13
CA ASP A 50 7.69 11.96 -17.30
C ASP A 50 9.20 12.13 -17.01
N GLN A 51 9.55 12.81 -15.93
CA GLN A 51 10.91 13.05 -15.47
C GLN A 51 11.30 12.15 -14.28
N LEU A 52 10.44 11.20 -13.90
CA LEU A 52 10.60 10.31 -12.74
C LEU A 52 10.66 11.02 -11.39
N ASN A 53 10.14 12.25 -11.32
CA ASN A 53 9.89 12.92 -10.05
C ASN A 53 8.80 12.16 -9.29
N LYS A 54 8.96 12.09 -7.97
CA LYS A 54 8.14 11.24 -7.09
C LYS A 54 7.15 12.11 -6.34
N GLU A 55 5.87 11.81 -6.48
CA GLU A 55 4.80 12.40 -5.69
C GLU A 55 4.00 11.28 -5.01
N PHE A 56 3.65 11.46 -3.74
CA PHE A 56 2.80 10.51 -3.02
C PHE A 56 1.41 11.10 -2.84
N ALA A 57 0.40 10.38 -3.34
CA ALA A 57 -0.99 10.66 -3.02
C ALA A 57 -1.42 9.76 -1.84
N ILE A 58 -1.62 10.36 -0.66
CA ILE A 58 -2.08 9.67 0.54
C ILE A 58 -3.60 9.75 0.64
N PHE A 59 -4.23 8.64 0.99
CA PHE A 59 -5.69 8.56 1.09
C PHE A 59 -6.14 7.59 2.19
N GLU A 60 -7.32 7.88 2.73
CA GLU A 60 -7.97 7.08 3.75
C GLU A 60 -9.03 6.15 3.14
N ALA A 61 -9.58 5.30 3.99
CA ALA A 61 -10.59 4.35 3.58
C ALA A 61 -11.92 5.07 3.35
N ALA A 62 -12.59 4.82 2.21
CA ALA A 62 -13.85 5.50 1.87
C ALA A 62 -14.93 5.31 2.96
N PRO A 63 -15.89 6.24 3.11
CA PRO A 63 -16.96 6.14 4.10
C PRO A 63 -17.73 4.81 4.02
N GLN A 64 -18.26 4.35 5.15
CA GLN A 64 -18.79 2.99 5.29
C GLN A 64 -20.13 2.78 4.58
N ASP A 65 -20.90 3.84 4.44
CA ASP A 65 -22.14 3.97 3.68
C ASP A 65 -21.99 3.68 2.18
N VAL A 66 -20.77 3.77 1.64
CA VAL A 66 -20.46 3.46 0.24
C VAL A 66 -19.92 2.03 0.04
N ARG A 67 -19.76 1.24 1.13
CA ARG A 67 -19.11 -0.07 1.08
C ARG A 67 -20.13 -1.20 0.99
N ASN A 68 -20.13 -1.91 -0.14
CA ASN A 68 -20.66 -3.28 -0.19
C ASN A 68 -19.73 -4.18 0.63
N ILE A 69 -20.06 -4.44 1.89
CA ILE A 69 -19.33 -5.41 2.71
C ILE A 69 -19.55 -6.79 2.06
N PRO A 70 -18.52 -7.44 1.50
CA PRO A 70 -18.70 -8.77 0.95
C PRO A 70 -19.10 -9.71 2.09
N ALA A 71 -20.13 -10.53 1.88
CA ALA A 71 -20.46 -11.60 2.82
C ALA A 71 -19.20 -12.41 3.10
N ARG A 72 -18.94 -12.67 4.39
CA ARG A 72 -17.73 -13.35 4.87
C ARG A 72 -17.72 -14.77 4.27
N LYS A 73 -17.00 -14.96 3.16
CA LYS A 73 -16.77 -16.31 2.63
C LYS A 73 -15.83 -17.03 3.61
N PRO A 74 -16.12 -18.29 3.97
CA PRO A 74 -15.22 -19.06 4.83
C PRO A 74 -13.82 -19.10 4.21
N VAL A 75 -12.80 -18.98 5.06
CA VAL A 75 -11.39 -19.06 4.65
C VAL A 75 -11.17 -20.47 4.08
N PRO A 76 -10.67 -20.61 2.84
CA PRO A 76 -10.29 -21.92 2.32
C PRO A 76 -9.21 -22.57 3.18
N ASP A 77 -9.32 -23.86 3.44
CA ASP A 77 -8.42 -24.62 4.34
C ASP A 77 -6.93 -24.56 3.94
N TYR A 78 -6.61 -24.21 2.69
CA TYR A 78 -5.22 -24.14 2.23
C TYR A 78 -4.44 -22.93 2.77
N PHE A 79 -5.09 -21.99 3.47
CA PHE A 79 -4.45 -20.84 4.12
C PHE A 79 -4.12 -21.09 5.62
N LEU A 80 -4.33 -22.31 6.12
CA LEU A 80 -3.96 -22.74 7.48
C LEU A 80 -2.64 -23.52 7.49
#